data_AF-A0A256HJ16-F1
#
_entry.id   AF-A0A256HJ16-F1
#
_cell.length_a   1.000
_cell.length_b   1.000
_cell.length_c   1.000
_cell.angle_alpha   90.00
_cell.angle_beta   90.00
_cell.angle_gamma   90.00
#
_symmetry.space_group_name_H-M   'P 1'
#
loop_
_entity.id
_entity.type
_entity.pdbx_description
1 polymer ?
#
loop_
_entity_poly.entity_id
_entity_poly.type
_entity_poly.pdbx_seq_one_letter_code
_entity_poly.pdbx_strand_id
1 'polypeptide(L)'
;MEPFVVAILVGVPLAWLVGFAAFAYVDAPKHGMDRRKWALIAFVVPLFGLFAYLFERDEQSYDPSEDPYAGGSDARKAGLAVHERRRGEKALGPAGTEADDESDDEDEWDDPPGVDLDED
;
A
#
# COMPACT_ATOMS: atom_id res chain seq x y z
N MET A 1 -27.73 25.86 -26.40
CA MET A 1 -27.86 24.57 -25.70
C MET A 1 -29.14 24.62 -24.90
N GLU A 2 -29.98 23.58 -24.97
CA GLU A 2 -31.22 23.49 -24.16
C GLU A 2 -30.89 23.64 -22.66
N PRO A 3 -31.60 24.48 -21.89
CA PRO A 3 -31.32 24.69 -20.46
C PRO A 3 -31.35 23.38 -19.66
N PHE A 4 -32.23 22.46 -20.05
CA PHE A 4 -32.34 21.13 -19.47
C PHE A 4 -31.06 20.30 -19.68
N VAL A 5 -30.45 20.40 -20.87
CA VAL A 5 -29.20 19.72 -21.19
C VAL A 5 -28.05 20.27 -20.35
N VAL A 6 -28.01 21.59 -20.11
CA VAL A 6 -27.01 22.21 -19.21
C VAL A 6 -27.20 21.70 -17.77
N ALA A 7 -28.45 21.63 -17.29
CA ALA A 7 -28.75 21.15 -15.95
C ALA A 7 -28.28 19.70 -15.75
N ILE A 8 -28.42 18.83 -16.76
CA ILE A 8 -27.90 17.46 -16.68
C ILE A 8 -26.37 17.45 -16.73
N LEU A 9 -25.78 18.08 -17.74
CA LEU A 9 -24.34 18.00 -17.99
C LEU A 9 -23.49 18.66 -16.90
N VAL A 10 -24.03 19.63 -16.17
CA VAL A 10 -23.32 20.34 -15.10
C VAL A 10 -23.86 19.98 -13.72
N GLY A 11 -25.18 19.91 -13.57
CA GLY A 11 -25.81 19.65 -12.29
C GLY A 11 -25.57 18.23 -11.77
N VAL A 12 -25.61 17.22 -12.64
CA VAL A 12 -25.35 15.83 -12.21
C VAL A 12 -23.89 15.65 -11.75
N PRO A 13 -22.87 16.10 -12.49
CA PRO A 13 -21.49 16.05 -11.99
C PRO A 13 -21.29 16.83 -10.69
N LEU A 14 -21.82 18.06 -10.58
CA LEU A 14 -21.72 18.84 -9.35
C LEU A 14 -22.37 18.12 -8.16
N ALA A 15 -23.54 17.50 -8.36
CA ALA A 15 -24.20 16.71 -7.33
C ALA A 15 -23.35 15.51 -6.89
N TRP A 16 -22.63 14.87 -7.82
CA TRP A 16 -21.67 13.83 -7.49
C TRP A 16 -20.48 14.34 -6.68
N LEU A 17 -19.89 15.49 -7.05
CA LEU A 17 -18.79 16.09 -6.28
C LEU A 17 -19.20 16.35 -4.84
N VAL A 18 -20.36 16.99 -4.66
CA VAL A 18 -20.93 17.27 -3.34
C VAL A 18 -21.26 15.96 -2.61
N GLY A 19 -21.79 14.96 -3.31
CA GLY A 19 -22.10 13.63 -2.77
C GLY A 19 -20.86 12.91 -2.22
N PHE A 20 -19.77 12.88 -2.98
CA PHE A 20 -18.50 12.27 -2.55
C PHE A 20 -17.90 12.99 -1.35
N ALA A 21 -17.89 14.33 -1.38
CA ALA A 21 -17.39 15.14 -0.29
C ALA A 21 -18.21 14.95 1.00
N ALA A 22 -19.54 14.96 0.89
CA ALA A 22 -20.45 14.76 2.02
C ALA A 22 -20.31 13.35 2.61
N PHE A 23 -20.19 12.33 1.76
CA PHE A 23 -19.94 10.96 2.18
C PHE A 23 -18.64 10.87 3.01
N ALA A 24 -17.51 11.31 2.45
CA ALA A 24 -16.22 11.27 3.16
C ALA A 24 -16.24 12.14 4.44
N TYR A 25 -16.90 13.30 4.43
CA TYR A 25 -16.98 14.18 5.59
C TYR A 25 -17.70 13.55 6.80
N VAL A 26 -18.76 12.80 6.55
CA VAL A 26 -19.55 12.12 7.59
C VAL A 26 -18.93 10.79 8.00
N ASP A 27 -18.28 10.10 7.07
CA ASP A 27 -17.74 8.76 7.28
C ASP A 27 -16.34 8.77 7.92
N ALA A 28 -15.47 9.73 7.58
CA ALA A 28 -14.08 9.79 8.05
C ALA A 28 -13.92 9.77 9.58
N PRO A 29 -14.71 10.53 10.39
CA PRO A 29 -14.55 10.53 11.84
C PRO A 29 -14.83 9.17 12.50
N LYS A 30 -15.60 8.29 11.84
CA LYS A 30 -15.91 6.94 12.34
C LYS A 30 -14.72 5.99 12.25
N HIS A 31 -13.73 6.34 11.44
CA HIS A 31 -12.51 5.56 11.17
C HIS A 31 -11.25 6.29 11.64
N GLY A 32 -11.38 7.29 12.54
CA GLY A 32 -10.22 8.04 13.06
C GLY A 32 -9.59 9.04 12.09
N MET A 33 -10.22 9.28 10.93
CA MET A 33 -9.65 10.10 9.86
C MET A 33 -10.12 11.57 9.92
N ASP A 34 -9.30 12.50 9.40
CA ASP A 34 -9.66 13.93 9.35
C ASP A 34 -10.74 14.21 8.29
N ARG A 35 -11.91 14.66 8.75
CA ARG A 35 -13.07 14.92 7.87
C ARG A 35 -12.83 16.00 6.81
N ARG A 36 -12.04 17.04 7.12
CA ARG A 36 -11.88 18.19 6.22
C ARG A 36 -10.92 17.84 5.09
N LYS A 37 -9.82 17.17 5.42
CA LYS A 37 -8.85 16.63 4.47
C LYS A 37 -9.54 15.73 3.46
N TRP A 38 -10.26 14.71 3.93
CA TRP A 38 -10.84 13.71 3.03
C TRP A 38 -12.02 14.22 2.23
N ALA A 39 -12.87 15.08 2.80
CA ALA A 39 -13.93 15.75 2.03
C ALA A 39 -13.37 16.67 0.94
N LEU A 40 -12.29 17.42 1.23
CA LEU A 40 -11.64 18.29 0.25
C LEU A 40 -11.01 17.48 -0.88
N ILE A 41 -10.29 16.41 -0.55
CA ILE A 41 -9.66 15.51 -1.53
C ILE A 41 -10.73 14.88 -2.44
N ALA A 42 -11.80 14.32 -1.87
CA ALA A 42 -12.89 13.70 -2.62
C ALA A 42 -13.67 14.69 -3.51
N PHE A 43 -13.71 15.98 -3.13
CA PHE A 43 -14.35 17.05 -3.92
C PHE A 43 -13.49 17.51 -5.10
N VAL A 44 -12.21 17.84 -4.85
CA VAL A 44 -11.32 18.50 -5.82
C VAL A 44 -10.73 17.51 -6.82
N VAL A 45 -10.48 16.28 -6.39
CA VAL A 45 -9.98 15.20 -7.24
C VAL A 45 -11.05 14.11 -7.30
N PRO A 46 -12.14 14.31 -8.05
CA PRO A 46 -13.23 13.34 -8.09
C PRO A 46 -12.79 11.96 -8.58
N LEU A 47 -13.52 10.94 -8.16
CA LEU A 47 -13.20 9.51 -8.32
C LEU A 47 -11.89 9.09 -7.64
N PHE A 48 -10.74 9.64 -8.02
CA PHE A 48 -9.45 9.29 -7.42
C PHE A 48 -9.37 9.67 -5.95
N GLY A 49 -9.85 10.84 -5.57
CA GLY A 49 -9.91 11.29 -4.18
C GLY A 49 -10.90 10.48 -3.34
N LEU A 50 -12.00 10.04 -3.95
CA LEU A 50 -12.94 9.12 -3.31
C LEU A 50 -12.30 7.73 -3.11
N PHE A 51 -11.63 7.19 -4.12
CA PHE A 51 -10.96 5.89 -3.99
C PHE A 51 -9.80 5.96 -3.00
N ALA A 52 -8.99 7.02 -3.04
CA ALA A 52 -7.94 7.25 -2.05
C ALA A 52 -8.50 7.28 -0.62
N TYR A 53 -9.66 7.94 -0.42
CA TYR A 53 -10.37 7.90 0.86
C TYR A 53 -10.75 6.47 1.25
N LEU A 54 -11.36 5.70 0.34
CA LEU A 54 -11.81 4.33 0.62
C LEU A 54 -10.64 3.40 0.96
N PHE A 55 -9.51 3.49 0.24
CA PHE A 55 -8.33 2.68 0.50
C PHE A 55 -7.67 3.03 1.84
N GLU A 56 -7.48 4.33 2.11
CA GLU A 56 -6.94 4.75 3.41
C GLU A 56 -7.84 4.27 4.56
N ARG A 57 -9.16 4.40 4.39
CA ARG A 57 -10.14 3.98 5.39
C ARG A 57 -10.04 2.48 5.68
N ASP A 58 -9.84 1.66 4.65
CA ASP A 58 -9.69 0.21 4.79
C ASP A 58 -8.41 -0.14 5.57
N GLU A 59 -7.33 0.58 5.29
CA GLU A 59 -6.02 0.41 5.94
C GLU A 59 -6.05 0.73 7.44
N GLN A 60 -6.93 1.64 7.89
CA GLN A 60 -7.06 1.98 9.32
C GLN A 60 -7.47 0.78 10.20
N SER A 61 -8.07 -0.25 9.60
CA SER A 61 -8.48 -1.49 10.28
C SER A 61 -7.65 -2.71 9.88
N TYR A 62 -6.52 -2.52 9.22
CA TYR A 62 -5.64 -3.61 8.82
C TYR A 62 -5.04 -4.33 10.03
N ASP A 63 -5.25 -5.64 10.11
CA ASP A 63 -4.59 -6.53 11.07
C ASP A 63 -3.54 -7.39 10.34
N PRO A 64 -2.23 -7.10 10.54
CA PRO A 64 -1.15 -7.88 9.93
C PRO A 64 -1.15 -9.37 10.33
N SER A 65 -1.76 -9.73 11.46
CA SER A 65 -1.77 -11.12 11.93
C SER A 65 -2.78 -12.01 11.20
N GLU A 66 -3.79 -11.40 10.59
CA GLU A 66 -4.81 -12.10 9.80
C GLU A 66 -4.46 -12.16 8.30
N ASP A 67 -3.51 -11.34 7.85
CA ASP A 67 -3.07 -11.30 6.46
C ASP A 67 -1.99 -12.36 6.17
N PRO A 68 -2.28 -13.38 5.32
CA PRO A 68 -1.31 -14.40 4.90
C PRO A 68 -0.05 -13.84 4.23
N TYR A 69 -0.07 -12.58 3.80
CA TYR A 69 0.98 -11.90 3.05
C TYR A 69 1.71 -10.77 3.82
N ALA A 70 1.30 -10.42 5.05
CA ALA A 70 1.91 -9.31 5.84
C ALA A 70 3.38 -9.54 6.23
N GLY A 71 3.84 -10.79 6.19
CA GLY A 71 5.25 -11.15 6.33
C GLY A 71 5.70 -11.41 7.77
N GLY A 72 5.88 -12.69 8.11
CA GLY A 72 6.41 -13.12 9.41
C GLY A 72 6.23 -14.61 9.69
N SER A 73 5.35 -15.31 8.97
CA SER A 73 5.48 -16.75 8.85
C SER A 73 6.77 -17.07 8.07
N ASP A 74 7.32 -18.27 8.21
CA ASP A 74 8.46 -18.79 7.44
C ASP A 74 8.32 -18.64 5.90
N ALA A 75 7.22 -18.10 5.39
CA ALA A 75 7.02 -17.65 4.03
C ALA A 75 8.07 -16.64 3.50
N ARG A 76 8.79 -15.88 4.36
CA ARG A 76 9.96 -15.10 3.89
C ARG A 76 11.18 -15.98 3.58
N LYS A 77 11.31 -17.16 4.23
CA LYS A 77 12.16 -18.27 3.76
C LYS A 77 11.53 -19.05 2.60
N ALA A 78 10.24 -18.84 2.34
CA ALA A 78 9.49 -19.52 1.31
C ALA A 78 9.01 -18.57 0.21
N GLY A 79 9.90 -17.71 -0.30
CA GLY A 79 9.68 -16.96 -1.55
C GLY A 79 9.28 -17.88 -2.73
N LEU A 80 9.46 -19.20 -2.58
CA LEU A 80 8.99 -20.23 -3.49
C LEU A 80 7.62 -20.86 -3.15
N ALA A 81 7.11 -20.77 -1.91
CA ALA A 81 5.89 -21.48 -1.50
C ALA A 81 4.57 -20.78 -1.85
N VAL A 82 4.61 -19.60 -2.48
CA VAL A 82 3.40 -18.93 -3.01
C VAL A 82 2.80 -19.72 -4.17
N HIS A 83 3.62 -20.51 -4.89
CA HIS A 83 3.15 -21.45 -5.88
C HIS A 83 3.13 -22.87 -5.30
N GLU A 84 1.94 -23.47 -5.28
CA GLU A 84 1.70 -24.81 -4.73
C GLU A 84 2.67 -25.88 -5.31
N ARG A 85 3.14 -25.67 -6.55
CA ARG A 85 4.09 -26.56 -7.25
C ARG A 85 5.54 -26.51 -6.77
N ARG A 86 5.95 -25.50 -6.00
CA ARG A 86 7.34 -25.31 -5.54
C ARG A 86 7.53 -25.55 -4.04
N ARG A 87 6.54 -26.15 -3.38
CA ARG A 87 6.70 -26.61 -1.98
C ARG A 87 7.82 -27.65 -1.91
N GLY A 88 8.89 -27.33 -1.18
CA GLY A 88 10.04 -28.22 -0.95
C GLY A 88 11.30 -27.87 -1.72
N GLU A 89 11.28 -26.83 -2.57
CA GLU A 89 12.49 -26.30 -3.22
C GLU A 89 13.29 -25.44 -2.22
N LYS A 90 14.63 -25.51 -2.29
CA LYS A 90 15.55 -24.77 -1.43
C LYS A 90 15.32 -23.26 -1.61
N ALA A 91 15.36 -22.50 -0.52
CA ALA A 91 15.19 -21.06 -0.58
C ALA A 91 16.30 -20.44 -1.44
N LEU A 92 15.94 -19.50 -2.31
CA LEU A 92 16.93 -18.66 -2.95
C LEU A 92 17.28 -17.53 -1.99
N GLY A 93 18.57 -17.30 -1.77
CA GLY A 93 19.08 -16.14 -1.08
C GLY A 93 18.70 -14.84 -1.81
N PRO A 94 18.92 -13.68 -1.16
CA PRO A 94 18.52 -12.37 -1.67
C PRO A 94 19.11 -12.02 -3.05
N ALA A 95 20.17 -12.71 -3.50
CA ALA A 95 20.79 -12.56 -4.82
C ALA A 95 20.37 -13.64 -5.85
N GLY A 96 19.43 -14.54 -5.54
CA GLY A 96 19.01 -15.62 -6.44
C GLY A 96 19.93 -16.85 -6.46
N THR A 97 20.89 -16.93 -5.54
CA THR A 97 21.73 -18.11 -5.28
C THR A 97 21.04 -19.06 -4.29
N GLU A 98 21.32 -20.37 -4.33
CA GLU A 98 20.78 -21.29 -3.32
C GLU A 98 21.25 -20.86 -1.91
N ALA A 99 20.36 -20.85 -0.93
CA ALA A 99 20.74 -20.60 0.46
C ALA A 99 21.59 -21.79 0.96
N ASP A 100 22.87 -21.55 1.20
CA ASP A 100 23.73 -22.46 1.96
C ASP A 100 23.55 -22.19 3.46
N ASP A 101 23.40 -23.27 4.21
CA ASP A 101 23.06 -23.31 5.65
C ASP A 101 24.31 -23.08 6.53
N GLU A 102 25.29 -22.32 6.05
CA GLU A 102 26.50 -21.95 6.76
C GLU A 102 26.62 -20.42 6.73
N SER A 103 25.97 -19.76 7.69
CA SER A 103 26.26 -18.36 8.03
C SER A 103 26.79 -18.34 9.46
N ASP A 104 28.05 -18.78 9.62
CA ASP A 104 28.91 -18.16 10.63
C ASP A 104 29.36 -16.83 10.03
N ASP A 105 29.12 -15.78 10.80
CA ASP A 105 29.83 -14.50 10.88
C ASP A 105 30.88 -14.28 9.78
N GLU A 106 30.75 -13.24 8.95
CA GLU A 106 31.64 -12.06 8.92
C GLU A 106 30.93 -10.95 8.11
N ASP A 107 30.77 -9.78 8.75
CA ASP A 107 30.36 -8.53 8.12
C ASP A 107 31.41 -8.11 7.07
N GLU A 108 31.33 -8.63 5.85
CA GLU A 108 32.11 -8.15 4.71
C GLU A 108 31.13 -7.64 3.65
N TRP A 109 30.65 -6.42 3.86
CA TRP A 109 30.24 -5.60 2.72
C TRP A 109 31.44 -5.52 1.78
N ASP A 110 31.22 -5.86 0.51
CA ASP A 110 32.22 -5.92 -0.56
C ASP A 110 32.79 -4.50 -0.81
N ASP A 111 33.71 -4.06 0.04
CA ASP A 111 34.31 -2.74 -0.04
C ASP A 111 35.22 -2.68 -1.26
N PRO A 112 35.01 -1.73 -2.18
CA PRO A 112 35.87 -1.57 -3.33
C PRO A 112 37.31 -1.26 -2.86
N PRO A 113 38.33 -1.86 -3.50
CA PRO A 113 39.71 -1.76 -3.02
C PRO A 113 40.16 -0.28 -2.92
N GLY A 114 40.49 0.16 -1.72
CA GLY A 114 41.05 1.50 -1.44
C GLY A 114 40.21 2.42 -0.55
N VAL A 115 39.19 1.93 0.15
CA VAL A 115 38.49 2.68 1.20
C VAL A 115 38.91 2.14 2.56
N ASP A 116 39.89 2.80 3.19
CA ASP A 116 40.16 2.65 4.62
C ASP A 116 39.29 3.69 5.35
N LEU A 117 38.28 3.25 6.09
CA LEU A 117 37.56 4.12 7.01
C LEU A 117 38.33 4.18 8.32
N ASP A 118 38.96 5.32 8.60
CA ASP A 118 39.59 5.59 9.89
C ASP A 118 38.50 5.57 10.98
N GLU A 119 38.60 4.62 11.92
CA GLU A 119 37.79 4.56 13.13
C GLU A 119 38.28 5.65 14.12
N ASP A 120 37.48 6.72 14.29
CA ASP A 120 37.59 7.67 15.42
C ASP A 120 36.63 7.29 16.57
#